data_AF-A0A9E3B8A6-F1
#
_entry.id   AF-A0A9E3B8A6-F1
#
_cell.length_a   1.000
_cell.length_b   1.000
_cell.length_c   1.000
_cell.angle_alpha   90.00
_cell.angle_beta   90.00
_cell.angle_gamma   90.00
#
_symmetry.space_group_name_H-M   'P 1'
#
loop_
_entity.id
_entity.type
_entity.pdbx_description
1 polymer ?
#
loop_
_entity_poly.entity_id
_entity_poly.type
_entity_poly.pdbx_seq_one_letter_code
_entity_poly.pdbx_strand_id
1 'polypeptide(L)'
;MASKRVVRGCGCGQAAQVSRRAMLGGLSLLPLVAVNGVFPAAHADPTDAVDAADTPYLYLSAHQAAVLDAATRRLVPGPEDDSAELGSPGAHEANVVRYIDIMLAAFSFSPPKVHAGGPWSNRA
;
A
#
# COMPACT_ATOMS: atom_id res chain seq x y z
N MET A 1 -58.54 -37.22 30.20
CA MET A 1 -57.94 -35.96 30.71
C MET A 1 -56.48 -36.22 31.02
N ALA A 2 -55.56 -35.75 30.18
CA ALA A 2 -54.12 -35.88 30.41
C ALA A 2 -53.43 -34.62 29.87
N SER A 3 -52.79 -33.91 30.79
CA SER A 3 -52.12 -32.62 30.60
C SER A 3 -50.78 -32.82 29.88
N LYS A 4 -50.55 -32.07 28.80
CA LYS A 4 -49.26 -32.04 28.08
C LYS A 4 -48.67 -30.64 28.22
N ARG A 5 -47.77 -30.45 29.19
CA ARG A 5 -46.76 -29.36 29.16
C ARG A 5 -45.65 -29.76 28.19
N VAL A 6 -45.07 -28.79 27.48
CA VAL A 6 -43.62 -28.63 27.19
C VAL A 6 -43.46 -27.47 26.18
N VAL A 7 -43.05 -26.31 26.67
CA VAL A 7 -41.72 -25.64 26.56
C VAL A 7 -41.65 -24.68 25.37
N ARG A 8 -41.66 -23.39 25.70
CA ARG A 8 -41.18 -22.30 24.84
C ARG A 8 -39.67 -22.42 24.71
N GLY A 9 -39.17 -22.61 23.49
CA GLY A 9 -37.77 -22.42 23.14
C GLY A 9 -37.52 -20.99 22.68
N CYS A 10 -36.81 -20.22 23.52
CA CYS A 10 -36.24 -18.92 23.19
C CYS A 10 -34.95 -19.18 22.40
N GLY A 11 -34.91 -18.81 21.12
CA GLY A 11 -33.72 -18.92 20.28
C GLY A 11 -32.97 -17.60 20.24
N CYS A 12 -32.00 -17.44 21.14
CA CYS A 12 -31.09 -16.30 21.23
C CYS A 12 -30.03 -16.41 20.11
N GLY A 13 -30.21 -15.66 19.02
CA GLY A 13 -29.15 -15.40 18.04
C GLY A 13 -28.33 -14.18 18.46
N GLN A 14 -27.35 -14.37 19.34
CA GLN A 14 -26.39 -13.33 19.71
C GLN A 14 -25.40 -13.10 18.56
N ALA A 15 -25.68 -12.15 17.67
CA ALA A 15 -24.64 -11.52 16.86
C ALA A 15 -23.78 -10.68 17.81
N ALA A 16 -22.52 -11.07 18.02
CA ALA A 16 -21.58 -10.33 18.86
C ALA A 16 -21.43 -8.90 18.34
N GLN A 17 -22.10 -7.96 19.00
CA GLN A 17 -22.04 -6.54 18.71
C GLN A 17 -20.64 -6.03 19.06
N VAL A 18 -19.78 -5.87 18.06
CA VAL A 18 -18.44 -5.30 18.26
C VAL A 18 -18.59 -3.84 18.67
N SER A 19 -18.20 -3.53 19.90
CA SER A 19 -18.33 -2.19 20.48
C SER A 19 -17.33 -1.24 19.84
N ARG A 20 -17.83 -0.19 19.16
CA ARG A 20 -17.02 0.91 18.60
C ARG A 20 -16.12 1.57 19.65
N ARG A 21 -16.53 1.55 20.93
CA ARG A 21 -15.73 2.08 22.05
C ARG A 21 -14.54 1.19 22.40
N ALA A 22 -14.65 -0.13 22.23
CA ALA A 22 -13.51 -1.03 22.43
C ALA A 22 -12.45 -0.80 21.33
N MET A 23 -12.89 -0.50 20.10
CA MET A 23 -11.96 -0.20 19.00
C MET A 23 -11.22 1.13 19.20
N LEU A 24 -11.91 2.17 19.71
CA LEU A 24 -11.28 3.46 20.01
C LEU A 24 -10.35 3.43 21.25
N GLY A 25 -10.60 2.53 22.20
CA GLY A 25 -9.74 2.37 23.39
C GLY A 25 -8.36 1.76 23.09
N GLY A 26 -8.21 0.99 22.00
CA GLY A 26 -6.91 0.46 21.58
C GLY A 26 -5.99 1.51 20.93
N LEU A 27 -6.57 2.57 20.37
CA LEU A 27 -5.85 3.61 19.62
C LEU A 27 -5.12 4.62 20.52
N SER A 28 -5.50 4.75 21.79
CA SER A 28 -4.90 5.71 22.73
C SER A 28 -3.50 5.34 23.24
N LEU A 29 -2.98 4.17 22.89
CA LEU A 29 -1.62 3.74 23.26
C LEU A 29 -0.58 3.93 22.13
N LEU A 30 -1.01 4.32 20.92
CA LEU A 30 -0.10 4.64 19.81
C LEU A 30 0.88 5.81 20.05
N PRO A 31 0.58 6.87 20.84
CA PRO A 31 1.51 7.99 20.95
C PRO A 31 2.79 7.68 21.76
N LEU A 32 2.86 6.57 22.50
CA LEU A 32 4.09 6.21 23.23
C LEU A 32 5.16 5.50 22.38
N VAL A 33 4.83 4.97 21.19
CA VAL A 33 5.81 4.32 20.31
C VAL A 33 6.58 5.33 19.45
N ALA A 34 6.05 6.55 19.29
CA ALA A 34 6.65 7.59 18.45
C ALA A 34 7.92 8.24 19.04
N VAL A 35 8.28 7.97 20.30
CA VAL A 35 9.43 8.62 20.97
C VAL A 35 10.76 7.90 20.67
N ASN A 36 10.73 6.70 20.07
CA ASN A 36 11.93 5.90 19.76
C ASN A 36 12.36 5.91 18.29
N GLY A 37 11.82 6.81 17.45
CA GLY A 37 12.32 7.02 16.08
C GLY A 37 12.17 5.83 15.12
N VAL A 38 11.50 4.75 15.53
CA VAL A 38 11.14 3.65 14.64
C VAL A 38 9.80 3.99 14.01
N PHE A 39 9.83 4.73 12.91
CA PHE A 39 8.70 4.72 11.98
C PHE A 39 8.52 3.25 11.53
N PRO A 40 7.33 2.65 11.68
CA PRO A 40 7.07 1.38 11.02
C PRO A 40 7.20 1.65 9.53
N ALA A 41 8.29 1.15 8.93
CA ALA A 41 8.42 1.04 7.50
C ALA A 41 7.11 0.42 7.00
N ALA A 42 6.46 1.12 6.06
CA ALA A 42 5.34 0.55 5.32
C ALA A 42 5.76 -0.88 4.92
N HIS A 43 4.95 -1.88 5.26
CA HIS A 43 5.23 -3.28 4.95
C HIS A 43 5.31 -3.47 3.43
N ALA A 44 6.45 -3.16 2.84
CA ALA A 44 6.98 -3.90 1.73
C ALA A 44 7.46 -5.22 2.33
N ASP A 45 6.93 -6.31 1.80
CA ASP A 45 7.39 -7.66 2.12
C ASP A 45 8.93 -7.70 1.93
N PRO A 46 9.72 -7.99 2.98
CA PRO A 46 11.19 -7.97 2.89
C PRO A 46 11.75 -9.07 1.99
N THR A 47 10.92 -9.97 1.47
CA THR A 47 11.34 -10.99 0.49
C THR A 47 11.42 -10.49 -0.95
N ASP A 48 10.92 -9.28 -1.24
CA ASP A 48 10.99 -8.64 -2.57
C ASP A 48 12.08 -7.56 -2.71
N ALA A 49 12.99 -7.45 -1.74
CA ALA A 49 14.22 -6.66 -1.89
C ALA A 49 15.23 -7.39 -2.79
N VAL A 50 14.77 -7.89 -3.94
CA VAL A 50 15.63 -8.10 -5.09
C VAL A 50 16.15 -6.74 -5.50
N ASP A 51 17.45 -6.65 -5.78
CA ASP A 51 18.10 -5.45 -6.25
C ASP A 51 17.23 -4.80 -7.34
N ALA A 52 16.64 -3.64 -7.05
CA ALA A 52 15.58 -3.06 -7.89
C ALA A 52 16.06 -2.75 -9.31
N ALA A 53 17.39 -2.73 -9.49
CA ALA A 53 18.09 -2.59 -10.76
C ALA A 53 17.99 -3.84 -11.67
N ASP A 54 17.95 -5.05 -11.11
CA ASP A 54 17.98 -6.31 -11.88
C ASP A 54 16.59 -6.93 -12.11
N THR A 55 15.55 -6.35 -11.53
CA THR A 55 14.18 -6.83 -11.76
C THR A 55 13.68 -6.35 -13.13
N PRO A 56 13.16 -7.24 -13.99
CA PRO A 56 12.56 -6.79 -15.25
C PRO A 56 11.40 -5.81 -15.00
N TYR A 57 11.18 -4.89 -15.93
CA TYR A 57 10.02 -3.99 -15.91
C TYR A 57 8.73 -4.79 -16.15
N LEU A 58 7.65 -4.36 -15.52
CA LEU A 58 6.33 -5.03 -15.54
C LEU A 58 5.52 -4.65 -16.78
N TYR A 59 5.53 -3.36 -17.13
CA TYR A 59 4.78 -2.79 -18.23
C TYR A 59 5.71 -2.28 -19.34
N LEU A 60 6.80 -1.61 -18.96
CA LEU A 60 7.76 -1.03 -19.89
C LEU A 60 8.70 -2.11 -20.45
N SER A 61 9.14 -1.92 -21.69
CA SER A 61 10.36 -2.57 -22.18
C SER A 61 11.60 -1.86 -21.63
N ALA A 62 12.74 -2.55 -21.62
CA ALA A 62 14.02 -1.97 -21.21
C ALA A 62 14.38 -0.68 -21.99
N HIS A 63 14.08 -0.64 -23.29
CA HIS A 63 14.33 0.55 -24.11
C HIS A 63 13.42 1.72 -23.71
N GLN A 64 12.12 1.48 -23.49
CA GLN A 64 11.19 2.54 -23.05
C GLN A 64 11.57 3.07 -21.68
N ALA A 65 11.98 2.19 -20.76
CA ALA A 65 12.46 2.59 -19.45
C ALA A 65 13.73 3.46 -19.53
N ALA A 66 14.69 3.12 -20.41
CA ALA A 66 15.89 3.94 -20.62
C ALA A 66 15.56 5.33 -21.21
N VAL A 67 14.61 5.40 -22.15
CA VAL A 67 14.13 6.69 -22.68
C VAL A 67 13.45 7.52 -21.59
N LEU A 68 12.62 6.88 -20.76
CA LEU A 68 11.94 7.56 -19.67
C LEU A 68 12.93 8.04 -18.60
N ASP A 69 13.94 7.24 -18.26
CA ASP A 69 15.00 7.61 -17.33
C ASP A 69 15.71 8.89 -17.78
N ALA A 70 16.21 8.91 -19.02
CA ALA A 70 16.86 10.08 -19.60
C ALA A 70 15.95 11.32 -19.64
N ALA A 71 14.66 11.14 -19.92
CA ALA A 71 13.69 12.23 -19.90
C ALA A 71 13.44 12.76 -18.48
N THR A 72 13.31 11.87 -17.49
CA THR A 72 13.07 12.27 -16.09
C THR A 72 14.28 12.93 -15.44
N ARG A 73 15.50 12.46 -15.72
CA ARG A 73 16.77 13.11 -15.33
C ARG A 73 16.86 14.55 -15.85
N ARG A 74 16.33 14.82 -17.05
CA ARG A 74 16.28 16.19 -17.59
C ARG A 74 15.28 17.10 -16.86
N LEU A 75 14.22 16.54 -16.27
CA LEU A 75 13.17 17.29 -15.57
C LEU A 75 13.52 17.56 -14.11
N VAL A 76 14.07 16.56 -13.42
CA VAL A 76 14.50 16.63 -12.03
C VAL A 76 15.91 16.04 -11.97
N PRO A 77 16.95 16.85 -12.23
CA PRO A 77 18.33 16.38 -12.28
C PRO A 77 18.79 15.89 -10.90
N GLY A 78 19.61 14.84 -10.91
CA GLY A 78 20.31 14.37 -9.73
C GLY A 78 21.73 14.93 -9.63
N PRO A 79 22.48 14.57 -8.58
CA PRO A 79 23.85 15.03 -8.37
C PRO A 79 24.82 14.56 -9.47
N GLU A 80 24.50 13.47 -10.17
CA GLU A 80 25.28 12.99 -11.32
C GLU A 80 24.96 13.74 -12.63
N ASP A 81 23.77 14.34 -12.73
CA ASP A 81 23.32 15.07 -13.92
C ASP A 81 23.65 16.57 -13.82
N ASP A 82 23.55 17.17 -12.63
CA ASP A 82 23.91 18.56 -12.34
C ASP A 82 24.62 18.69 -10.97
N SER A 83 25.84 19.23 -10.99
CA SER A 83 26.64 19.50 -9.80
C SER A 83 25.99 20.47 -8.80
N ALA A 84 25.04 21.30 -9.24
CA ALA A 84 24.28 22.18 -8.35
C ALA A 84 23.35 21.42 -7.40
N GLU A 85 22.95 20.19 -7.78
CA GLU A 85 22.07 19.32 -7.00
C GLU A 85 22.84 18.39 -6.04
N LEU A 86 24.13 18.66 -5.82
CA LEU A 86 24.95 17.87 -4.90
C LEU A 86 24.33 17.86 -3.48
N GLY A 87 23.84 16.70 -3.06
CA GLY A 87 23.18 16.50 -1.77
C GLY A 87 21.65 16.35 -1.83
N SER A 88 21.05 16.54 -3.00
CA SER A 88 19.62 16.32 -3.26
C SER A 88 19.43 15.18 -4.27
N PRO A 89 18.62 14.15 -3.98
CA PRO A 89 18.37 13.09 -4.96
C PRO A 89 17.50 13.59 -6.11
N GLY A 90 17.86 13.21 -7.34
CA GLY A 90 17.08 13.49 -8.55
C GLY A 90 16.07 12.39 -8.88
N ALA A 91 15.50 12.46 -10.08
CA ALA A 91 14.52 11.47 -10.53
C ALA A 91 15.10 10.05 -10.64
N HIS A 92 16.37 9.93 -11.02
CA HIS A 92 17.03 8.63 -11.17
C HIS A 92 17.27 7.98 -9.80
N GLU A 93 17.85 8.72 -8.85
CA GLU A 93 18.11 8.23 -7.50
C GLU A 93 16.80 7.90 -6.76
N ALA A 94 15.72 8.61 -7.06
CA ALA A 94 14.38 8.35 -6.54
C ALA A 94 13.64 7.19 -7.24
N ASN A 95 14.25 6.56 -8.25
CA ASN A 95 13.70 5.43 -9.00
C ASN A 95 12.29 5.71 -9.59
N VAL A 96 12.10 6.93 -10.12
CA VAL A 96 10.80 7.39 -10.67
C VAL A 96 10.30 6.47 -11.78
N VAL A 97 11.20 5.96 -12.63
CA VAL A 97 10.85 5.06 -13.74
C VAL A 97 10.18 3.78 -13.23
N ARG A 98 10.71 3.18 -12.15
CA ARG A 98 10.09 1.99 -11.53
C ARG A 98 8.70 2.30 -10.97
N TYR A 99 8.54 3.46 -10.35
CA TYR A 99 7.23 3.87 -9.85
C TYR A 99 6.20 4.01 -10.98
N ILE A 100 6.59 4.64 -12.10
CA ILE A 100 5.74 4.77 -13.28
C ILE A 100 5.39 3.39 -13.86
N ASP A 101 6.37 2.50 -13.99
CA ASP A 101 6.17 1.13 -14.49
C ASP A 101 5.13 0.36 -13.65
N ILE A 102 5.24 0.40 -12.32
CA ILE A 102 4.29 -0.23 -11.40
C ILE A 102 2.88 0.37 -11.53
N MET A 103 2.79 1.70 -11.66
CA MET A 103 1.51 2.40 -11.84
C MET A 103 0.84 2.03 -13.16
N LEU A 104 1.60 1.90 -14.24
CA LEU A 104 1.08 1.45 -15.53
C LEU A 104 0.69 -0.03 -15.50
N ALA A 105 1.40 -0.85 -14.73
CA ALA A 105 1.10 -2.26 -14.50
C ALA A 105 -0.06 -2.50 -13.52
N ALA A 106 -0.73 -1.48 -12.98
CA ALA A 106 -1.71 -1.64 -11.89
C ALA A 106 -2.84 -2.65 -12.19
N PHE A 107 -3.20 -2.85 -13.47
CA PHE A 107 -4.23 -3.79 -13.91
C PHE A 107 -3.72 -5.21 -14.21
N SER A 108 -2.41 -5.44 -14.25
CA SER A 108 -1.86 -6.80 -14.46
C SER A 108 -1.87 -7.64 -13.17
N PHE A 109 -2.03 -7.00 -12.01
CA PHE A 109 -2.12 -7.68 -10.72
C PHE A 109 -3.51 -8.28 -10.48
N SER A 110 -3.57 -9.35 -9.68
CA SER A 110 -4.81 -9.97 -9.21
C SER A 110 -4.80 -10.08 -7.66
N PRO A 111 -5.65 -9.32 -6.93
CA PRO A 111 -6.58 -8.32 -7.43
C PRO A 111 -5.84 -7.09 -8.02
N PRO A 112 -6.46 -6.33 -8.95
CA PRO A 112 -5.86 -5.12 -9.49
C PRO A 112 -5.45 -4.17 -8.37
N LYS A 113 -4.21 -3.65 -8.41
CA LYS A 113 -3.68 -2.68 -7.43
C LYS A 113 -4.15 -1.26 -7.73
N VAL A 114 -5.45 -1.12 -7.97
CA VAL A 114 -6.09 0.15 -8.27
C VAL A 114 -6.90 0.56 -7.05
N HIS A 115 -6.41 1.55 -6.31
CA HIS A 115 -7.12 2.13 -5.17
C HIS A 115 -8.22 3.12 -5.62
N ALA A 116 -9.07 2.67 -6.55
CA ALA A 116 -10.22 3.43 -7.04
C ALA A 116 -11.56 2.89 -6.51
N GLY A 117 -11.51 2.09 -5.44
CA GLY A 117 -12.64 1.44 -4.75
C GLY A 117 -13.27 2.28 -3.64
N GLY A 118 -13.28 3.61 -3.78
CA GLY A 118 -13.91 4.49 -2.77
C GLY A 118 -15.43 4.26 -2.64
N PRO A 119 -16.08 4.80 -1.60
CA PRO A 119 -17.53 4.62 -1.33
C PRO A 119 -18.46 4.99 -2.49
N TRP A 120 -17.96 5.78 -3.45
CA TRP A 120 -18.69 6.24 -4.64
C TRP A 120 -18.32 5.50 -5.94
N SER A 121 -17.44 4.49 -5.87
CA SER A 121 -16.90 3.83 -7.07
C SER A 121 -17.75 2.68 -7.61
N ASN A 122 -18.77 2.23 -6.86
CA ASN A 122 -19.65 1.11 -7.19
C ASN A 122 -18.89 -0.19 -7.59
N ARG A 123 -17.69 -0.39 -7.03
CA ARG A 123 -16.76 -1.51 -7.26
C ARG A 123 -16.35 -2.17 -5.93
N ALA A 124 -17.30 -2.34 -5.02
CA ALA A 124 -17.15 -3.05 -3.74
C ALA A 124 -17.84 -4.41 -3.81
#